data_AF-A0A4Q2JSL6-F1
#
_entry.id   AF-A0A4Q2JSL6-F1
#
_cell.length_a   1.000
_cell.length_b   1.000
_cell.length_c   1.000
_cell.angle_alpha   90.00
_cell.angle_beta   90.00
_cell.angle_gamma   90.00
#
_symmetry.space_group_name_H-M   'P 1'
#
loop_
_entity.id
_entity.type
_entity.pdbx_description
1 polymer ?
#
loop_
_entity_poly.entity_id
_entity_poly.type
_entity_poly.pdbx_seq_one_letter_code
_entity_poly.pdbx_strand_id
1 'polypeptide(L)'
;MTTPVVNAADTIAHRIAATIDPLFALIDTWRDELEARLARTAEPSAAEFDPVVAALVRPALDDSSALITGAGFVAAPGFLPDAPWHLAWWLSGTNTFRAAADGGVRRLDAESDPDAEQFRDYTTLEWWRIPARTGTRHLTGPYVDYLCTDDYTVTITTGVMVDGEMAGVVGTDAYVARLEQELLPVLRESGHPCTLVNASGRIVASTDSRHATGALLRLDGLASVLAPLHEHQGQASAGVLPGGQFVVPCGDTTLALVFATT
;
A
#
# COMPACT_ATOMS: atom_id res chain seq x y z
N MET A 1 4.56 -9.54 33.76
CA MET A 1 4.13 -9.95 32.41
C MET A 1 5.29 -10.67 31.76
N THR A 2 5.03 -11.84 31.20
CA THR A 2 6.05 -12.86 30.92
C THR A 2 6.66 -12.66 29.53
N THR A 3 7.99 -12.62 29.46
CA THR A 3 8.86 -12.71 28.25
C THR A 3 8.28 -13.49 27.06
N PRO A 4 7.58 -14.63 27.22
CA PRO A 4 6.91 -15.34 26.12
C PRO A 4 5.93 -14.52 25.27
N VAL A 5 5.14 -13.59 25.83
CA VAL A 5 4.16 -12.82 25.03
C VAL A 5 4.87 -11.80 24.14
N VAL A 6 5.93 -11.16 24.64
CA VAL A 6 6.77 -10.24 23.85
C VAL A 6 7.48 -11.00 22.73
N ASN A 7 8.04 -12.17 23.04
CA ASN A 7 8.69 -13.02 22.03
C ASN A 7 7.70 -13.49 20.95
N ALA A 8 6.46 -13.83 21.33
CA ALA A 8 5.41 -14.16 20.38
C ALA A 8 5.06 -12.95 19.50
N ALA A 9 4.93 -11.76 20.09
CA ALA A 9 4.63 -10.55 19.34
C ALA A 9 5.71 -10.20 18.31
N ASP A 10 6.98 -10.26 18.69
CA ASP A 10 8.10 -10.03 17.78
C ASP A 10 8.15 -11.08 16.67
N THR A 11 7.90 -12.37 17.00
CA THR A 11 7.87 -13.45 16.00
C THR A 11 6.78 -13.24 14.98
N ILE A 12 5.56 -12.89 15.43
CA ILE A 12 4.43 -12.66 14.52
C ILE A 12 4.65 -11.38 13.69
N ALA A 13 5.17 -10.31 14.28
CA ALA A 13 5.51 -9.09 13.55
C ALA A 13 6.54 -9.34 12.44
N HIS A 14 7.58 -10.15 12.72
CA HIS A 14 8.56 -10.55 11.69
C HIS A 14 7.92 -11.40 10.58
N ARG A 15 7.00 -12.30 10.91
CA ARG A 15 6.32 -13.12 9.89
C ARG A 15 5.37 -12.30 9.03
N ILE A 16 4.66 -11.33 9.63
CA ILE A 16 3.85 -10.36 8.87
C ILE A 16 4.73 -9.57 7.91
N ALA A 17 5.88 -9.04 8.38
CA ALA A 17 6.82 -8.35 7.51
C ALA A 17 7.26 -9.26 6.35
N ALA A 18 7.68 -10.49 6.64
CA ALA A 18 8.11 -11.45 5.63
C ALA A 18 7.02 -11.81 4.60
N THR A 19 5.73 -11.73 4.95
CA THR A 19 4.61 -11.90 4.01
C THR A 19 4.49 -10.71 3.04
N ILE A 20 4.82 -9.49 3.48
CA ILE A 20 4.67 -8.25 2.70
C ILE A 20 5.96 -7.88 1.94
N ASP A 21 7.13 -8.23 2.47
CA ASP A 21 8.43 -7.88 1.90
C ASP A 21 8.60 -8.22 0.41
N PRO A 22 8.11 -9.36 -0.12
CA PRO A 22 8.19 -9.65 -1.56
C PRO A 22 7.44 -8.62 -2.42
N LEU A 23 6.32 -8.10 -1.93
CA LEU A 23 5.55 -7.07 -2.61
C LEU A 23 6.29 -5.74 -2.65
N PHE A 24 6.96 -5.38 -1.55
CA PHE A 24 7.80 -4.18 -1.51
C PHE A 24 9.02 -4.30 -2.42
N ALA A 25 9.72 -5.44 -2.41
CA ALA A 25 10.87 -5.67 -3.27
C ALA A 25 10.49 -5.59 -4.77
N LEU A 26 9.30 -6.06 -5.13
CA LEU A 26 8.76 -5.95 -6.48
C LEU A 26 8.51 -4.49 -6.88
N ILE A 27 7.86 -3.71 -6.02
CA ILE A 27 7.60 -2.28 -6.25
C ILE A 27 8.91 -1.48 -6.32
N ASP A 28 9.88 -1.80 -5.45
CA ASP A 28 11.20 -1.19 -5.46
C ASP A 28 11.92 -1.47 -6.79
N THR A 29 11.82 -2.71 -7.31
CA THR A 29 12.34 -3.06 -8.65
C THR A 29 11.68 -2.23 -9.76
N TRP A 30 10.36 -2.03 -9.69
CA TRP A 30 9.65 -1.20 -10.66
C TRP A 30 10.09 0.27 -10.57
N ARG A 31 10.23 0.82 -9.36
CA ARG A 31 10.73 2.18 -9.16
C ARG A 31 12.08 2.35 -9.83
N ASP A 32 13.03 1.48 -9.52
CA ASP A 32 14.42 1.62 -9.98
C ASP A 32 14.49 1.56 -11.53
N GLU A 33 13.69 0.73 -12.19
CA GLU A 33 13.60 0.67 -13.65
C GLU A 33 12.99 1.96 -14.25
N LEU A 34 11.92 2.48 -13.64
CA LEU A 34 11.28 3.72 -14.09
C LEU A 34 12.21 4.93 -13.90
N GLU A 35 12.88 5.06 -12.76
CA GLU A 35 13.86 6.11 -12.51
C GLU A 35 15.00 6.07 -13.53
N ALA A 36 15.58 4.88 -13.75
CA ALA A 36 16.67 4.70 -14.70
C ALA A 36 16.25 5.10 -16.12
N ARG A 37 15.01 4.81 -16.52
CA ARG A 37 14.49 5.13 -17.85
C ARG A 37 14.12 6.59 -18.01
N LEU A 38 13.48 7.19 -17.01
CA LEU A 38 13.11 8.61 -17.03
C LEU A 38 14.36 9.50 -17.00
N ALA A 39 15.39 9.14 -16.24
CA ALA A 39 16.67 9.86 -16.22
C ALA A 39 17.40 9.91 -17.59
N ARG A 40 17.01 9.07 -18.56
CA ARG A 40 17.55 9.05 -19.93
C ARG A 40 16.61 9.69 -20.96
N THR A 41 15.45 10.16 -20.55
CA THR A 41 14.40 10.69 -21.43
C THR A 41 14.26 12.18 -21.19
N ALA A 42 14.71 13.01 -22.14
CA ALA A 42 14.66 14.46 -21.99
C ALA A 42 13.23 15.02 -21.99
N GLU A 43 12.35 14.45 -22.80
CA GLU A 43 10.94 14.86 -22.93
C GLU A 43 10.05 13.61 -22.81
N PRO A 44 9.70 13.18 -21.59
CA PRO A 44 8.87 11.99 -21.40
C PRO A 44 7.42 12.27 -21.83
N SER A 45 6.80 11.31 -22.50
CA SER A 45 5.39 11.38 -22.91
C SER A 45 4.60 10.16 -22.43
N ALA A 46 3.31 10.34 -22.16
CA ALA A 46 2.41 9.25 -21.81
C ALA A 46 2.36 8.18 -22.90
N ALA A 47 2.32 8.59 -24.16
CA ALA A 47 2.27 7.67 -25.30
C ALA A 47 3.48 6.71 -25.36
N GLU A 48 4.67 7.20 -25.03
CA GLU A 48 5.89 6.38 -25.01
C GLU A 48 6.04 5.57 -23.73
N PHE A 49 5.54 6.07 -22.60
CA PHE A 49 5.74 5.47 -21.30
C PHE A 49 4.68 4.41 -20.94
N ASP A 50 3.46 4.54 -21.45
CA ASP A 50 2.38 3.57 -21.20
C ASP A 50 2.77 2.12 -21.57
N PRO A 51 3.33 1.83 -22.76
CA PRO A 51 3.75 0.47 -23.11
C PRO A 51 4.85 -0.07 -22.18
N VAL A 52 5.69 0.81 -21.64
CA VAL A 52 6.77 0.45 -20.72
C VAL A 52 6.21 0.01 -19.39
N VAL A 53 5.38 0.85 -18.79
CA VAL A 53 4.72 0.56 -17.52
C VAL A 53 3.90 -0.71 -17.66
N ALA A 54 3.12 -0.82 -18.75
CA ALA A 54 2.33 -2.02 -19.05
C ALA A 54 3.18 -3.30 -19.06
N ALA A 55 4.34 -3.28 -19.72
CA ALA A 55 5.25 -4.43 -19.78
C ALA A 55 5.89 -4.74 -18.42
N LEU A 56 6.22 -3.70 -17.66
CA LEU A 56 6.86 -3.81 -16.35
C LEU A 56 5.95 -4.49 -15.32
N VAL A 57 4.67 -4.11 -15.27
CA VAL A 57 3.72 -4.65 -14.28
C VAL A 57 2.98 -5.90 -14.74
N ARG A 58 3.00 -6.21 -16.04
CA ARG A 58 2.29 -7.37 -16.64
C ARG A 58 2.52 -8.69 -15.89
N PRO A 59 3.77 -9.09 -15.57
CA PRO A 59 4.01 -10.39 -14.95
C PRO A 59 3.28 -10.56 -13.61
N ALA A 60 3.18 -9.48 -12.83
CA ALA A 60 2.50 -9.48 -11.55
C ALA A 60 0.97 -9.49 -11.68
N LEU A 61 0.44 -8.87 -12.74
CA LEU A 61 -1.00 -8.82 -13.00
C LEU A 61 -1.55 -10.10 -13.65
N ASP A 62 -0.70 -10.84 -14.38
CA ASP A 62 -1.06 -12.14 -14.96
C ASP A 62 -1.03 -13.27 -13.92
N ASP A 63 -0.36 -13.08 -12.78
CA ASP A 63 -0.36 -14.05 -11.68
C ASP A 63 -1.68 -13.99 -10.89
N SER A 64 -2.63 -14.83 -11.30
CA SER A 64 -3.93 -14.97 -10.63
C SER A 64 -3.87 -15.44 -9.16
N SER A 65 -2.73 -15.99 -8.72
CA SER A 65 -2.51 -16.38 -7.32
C SER A 65 -1.96 -15.23 -6.46
N ALA A 66 -1.51 -14.14 -7.09
CA ALA A 66 -0.95 -13.00 -6.39
C ALA A 66 -2.03 -12.14 -5.72
N LEU A 67 -1.58 -11.42 -4.68
CA LEU A 67 -2.38 -10.41 -3.97
C LEU A 67 -2.78 -9.22 -4.85
N ILE A 68 -2.06 -9.02 -5.95
CA ILE A 68 -2.09 -7.82 -6.79
C ILE A 68 -3.34 -7.80 -7.68
N THR A 69 -4.12 -6.72 -7.58
CA THR A 69 -5.35 -6.49 -8.34
C THR A 69 -5.25 -5.28 -9.27
N GLY A 70 -4.27 -4.42 -9.03
CA GLY A 70 -3.90 -3.29 -9.86
C GLY A 70 -2.44 -2.94 -9.67
N ALA A 71 -1.79 -2.41 -10.69
CA ALA A 71 -0.42 -1.94 -10.61
C ALA A 71 -0.12 -0.94 -11.72
N GLY A 72 0.84 -0.07 -11.46
CA GLY A 72 1.27 0.90 -12.47
C GLY A 72 2.01 2.09 -11.88
N PHE A 73 2.00 3.15 -12.69
CA PHE A 73 2.65 4.42 -12.42
C PHE A 73 1.62 5.56 -12.53
N VAL A 74 1.69 6.51 -11.60
CA VAL A 74 0.91 7.74 -11.62
C VAL A 74 1.90 8.89 -11.70
N ALA A 75 1.82 9.69 -12.76
CA ALA A 75 2.75 10.78 -12.99
C ALA A 75 2.47 11.94 -12.02
N ALA A 76 3.50 12.72 -11.67
CA ALA A 76 3.29 13.99 -10.99
C ALA A 76 2.56 14.95 -11.94
N PRO A 77 1.65 15.81 -11.42
CA PRO A 77 0.91 16.72 -12.28
C PRO A 77 1.83 17.56 -13.17
N GLY A 78 1.62 17.47 -14.48
CA GLY A 78 2.42 18.18 -15.49
C GLY A 78 3.80 17.59 -15.81
N PHE A 79 4.20 16.47 -15.19
CA PHE A 79 5.47 15.81 -15.49
C PHE A 79 5.51 15.23 -16.91
N LEU A 80 4.38 14.68 -17.37
CA LEU A 80 4.18 14.27 -18.75
C LEU A 80 3.44 15.40 -19.49
N PRO A 81 4.09 16.15 -20.41
CA PRO A 81 3.49 17.34 -21.02
C PRO A 81 2.25 17.05 -21.88
N ASP A 82 2.16 15.85 -22.46
CA ASP A 82 1.02 15.41 -23.27
C ASP A 82 -0.17 14.91 -22.44
N ALA A 83 0.04 14.64 -21.15
CA ALA A 83 -0.98 14.18 -20.23
C ALA A 83 -0.72 14.70 -18.80
N PRO A 84 -1.13 15.94 -18.46
CA PRO A 84 -0.81 16.56 -17.18
C PRO A 84 -1.34 15.82 -15.95
N TRP A 85 -2.41 15.02 -16.07
CA TRP A 85 -2.99 14.22 -15.00
C TRP A 85 -3.02 12.73 -15.37
N HIS A 86 -1.84 12.16 -15.58
CA HIS A 86 -1.72 10.82 -16.19
C HIS A 86 -1.63 9.66 -15.21
N LEU A 87 -2.45 8.65 -15.45
CA LEU A 87 -2.39 7.35 -14.79
C LEU A 87 -2.07 6.25 -15.84
N ALA A 88 -0.88 5.70 -15.73
CA ALA A 88 -0.45 4.49 -16.41
C ALA A 88 -0.73 3.30 -15.49
N TRP A 89 -2.00 2.93 -15.31
CA TRP A 89 -2.44 1.89 -14.37
C TRP A 89 -3.16 0.74 -15.06
N TRP A 90 -2.84 -0.50 -14.68
CA TRP A 90 -3.46 -1.71 -15.20
C TRP A 90 -4.06 -2.54 -14.07
N LEU A 91 -5.18 -3.18 -14.36
CA LEU A 91 -5.95 -4.01 -13.44
C LEU A 91 -5.86 -5.48 -13.86
N SER A 92 -5.72 -6.36 -12.88
CA SER A 92 -5.63 -7.80 -13.15
C SER A 92 -6.95 -8.35 -13.67
N GLY A 93 -6.91 -9.49 -14.36
CA GLY A 93 -8.12 -10.18 -14.83
C GLY A 93 -9.06 -10.60 -13.70
N THR A 94 -8.55 -10.68 -12.48
CA THR A 94 -9.31 -11.01 -11.27
C THR A 94 -9.90 -9.79 -10.56
N ASN A 95 -9.61 -8.58 -11.06
CA ASN A 95 -10.22 -7.35 -10.56
C ASN A 95 -11.69 -7.28 -11.04
N THR A 96 -12.61 -7.14 -10.09
CA THR A 96 -14.06 -7.21 -10.33
C THR A 96 -14.67 -5.89 -10.81
N PHE A 97 -13.97 -4.76 -10.64
CA PHE A 97 -14.44 -3.47 -11.09
C PHE A 97 -14.47 -3.43 -12.61
N ARG A 98 -15.62 -3.09 -13.20
CA ARG A 98 -15.80 -3.00 -14.66
C ARG A 98 -15.11 -4.15 -15.41
N ALA A 99 -15.22 -5.37 -14.89
CA ALA A 99 -14.49 -6.52 -15.40
C ALA A 99 -14.80 -6.76 -16.88
N ALA A 100 -13.75 -6.96 -17.68
CA ALA A 100 -13.89 -7.28 -19.09
C ALA A 100 -14.39 -8.72 -19.26
N ALA A 101 -15.15 -8.98 -20.31
CA ALA A 101 -15.73 -10.30 -20.57
C ALA A 101 -14.67 -11.40 -20.84
N ASP A 102 -13.46 -11.01 -21.23
CA ASP A 102 -12.34 -11.91 -21.52
C ASP A 102 -11.49 -12.27 -20.28
N GLY A 103 -11.72 -11.61 -19.14
CA GLY A 103 -11.00 -11.87 -17.88
C GLY A 103 -9.50 -11.57 -17.93
N GLY A 104 -9.05 -10.72 -18.87
CA GLY A 104 -7.64 -10.37 -19.05
C GLY A 104 -7.21 -9.13 -18.28
N VAL A 105 -5.90 -8.92 -18.20
CA VAL A 105 -5.32 -7.67 -17.68
C VAL A 105 -5.66 -6.51 -18.62
N ARG A 106 -6.24 -5.44 -18.06
CA ARG A 106 -6.75 -4.29 -18.81
C ARG A 106 -6.24 -2.97 -18.23
N ARG A 107 -6.20 -1.91 -19.04
CA ARG A 107 -5.86 -0.57 -18.54
C ARG A 107 -7.03 0.01 -17.74
N LEU A 108 -6.72 0.78 -16.69
CA LEU A 108 -7.68 1.64 -16.00
C LEU A 108 -7.99 2.87 -16.86
N ASP A 109 -9.27 3.13 -17.07
CA ASP A 109 -9.76 4.33 -17.75
C ASP A 109 -10.14 5.37 -16.68
N ALA A 110 -9.17 6.20 -16.30
CA ALA A 110 -9.32 7.23 -15.28
C ALA A 110 -9.63 8.58 -15.91
N GLU A 111 -10.52 9.36 -15.28
CA GLU A 111 -10.75 10.75 -15.71
C GLU A 111 -9.50 11.59 -15.43
N SER A 112 -9.05 12.30 -16.45
CA SER A 112 -7.83 13.12 -16.42
C SER A 112 -8.08 14.60 -16.71
N ASP A 113 -9.30 14.97 -17.12
CA ASP A 113 -9.71 16.37 -17.28
C ASP A 113 -10.03 16.99 -15.90
N PRO A 114 -9.24 17.95 -15.39
CA PRO A 114 -9.48 18.57 -14.09
C PRO A 114 -10.79 19.37 -14.01
N ASP A 115 -11.38 19.73 -15.15
CA ASP A 115 -12.67 20.44 -15.21
C ASP A 115 -13.88 19.48 -15.19
N ALA A 116 -13.65 18.16 -15.29
CA ALA A 116 -14.71 17.16 -15.26
C ALA A 116 -15.20 16.87 -13.83
N GLU A 117 -16.51 16.65 -13.65
CA GLU A 117 -17.12 16.36 -12.34
C GLU A 117 -16.60 15.06 -11.71
N GLN A 118 -16.28 14.07 -12.54
CA GLN A 118 -15.73 12.79 -12.13
C GLN A 118 -14.21 12.83 -11.90
N PHE A 119 -13.54 13.96 -12.15
CA PHE A 119 -12.13 14.12 -11.84
C PHE A 119 -11.87 13.94 -10.34
N ARG A 120 -10.72 13.33 -10.04
CA ARG A 120 -10.27 13.14 -8.67
C ARG A 120 -8.81 13.58 -8.61
N ASP A 121 -8.57 14.65 -7.86
CA ASP A 121 -7.22 15.09 -7.55
C ASP A 121 -6.53 14.07 -6.64
N TYR A 122 -5.77 13.17 -7.26
CA TYR A 122 -5.04 12.14 -6.54
C TYR A 122 -3.97 12.70 -5.60
N THR A 123 -3.52 13.95 -5.78
CA THR A 123 -2.49 14.53 -4.93
C THR A 123 -2.93 14.74 -3.49
N THR A 124 -4.25 14.78 -3.28
CA THR A 124 -4.87 14.86 -1.95
C THR A 124 -4.96 13.52 -1.23
N LEU A 125 -4.79 12.41 -1.95
CA LEU A 125 -4.96 11.05 -1.43
C LEU A 125 -3.70 10.58 -0.70
N GLU A 126 -3.89 9.76 0.34
CA GLU A 126 -2.80 9.33 1.23
C GLU A 126 -1.70 8.53 0.48
N TRP A 127 -2.10 7.68 -0.46
CA TRP A 127 -1.17 6.89 -1.28
C TRP A 127 -0.30 7.74 -2.20
N TRP A 128 -0.67 9.00 -2.47
CA TRP A 128 0.17 9.97 -3.16
C TRP A 128 0.95 10.84 -2.18
N ARG A 129 0.21 11.51 -1.29
CA ARG A 129 0.72 12.58 -0.43
C ARG A 129 1.83 12.12 0.52
N ILE A 130 1.75 10.88 1.02
CA ILE A 130 2.76 10.37 1.95
C ILE A 130 4.07 10.09 1.21
N PRO A 131 4.14 9.21 0.18
CA PRO A 131 5.37 9.02 -0.58
C PRO A 131 5.95 10.30 -1.17
N ALA A 132 5.11 11.24 -1.64
CA ALA A 132 5.56 12.52 -2.16
C ALA A 132 6.28 13.38 -1.12
N ARG A 133 5.83 13.32 0.14
CA ARG A 133 6.43 14.08 1.25
C ARG A 133 7.65 13.38 1.84
N THR A 134 7.63 12.05 1.93
CA THR A 134 8.64 11.30 2.69
C THR A 134 9.69 10.65 1.80
N GLY A 135 9.43 10.47 0.50
CA GLY A 135 10.30 9.73 -0.41
C GLY A 135 10.36 8.23 -0.10
N THR A 136 9.47 7.73 0.76
CA THR A 136 9.48 6.34 1.24
C THR A 136 8.23 5.60 0.76
N ARG A 137 8.35 4.27 0.68
CA ARG A 137 7.21 3.38 0.47
C ARG A 137 6.15 3.59 1.55
N HIS A 138 4.88 3.63 1.17
CA HIS A 138 3.76 3.78 2.09
C HIS A 138 2.62 2.82 1.75
N LEU A 139 2.11 2.13 2.76
CA LEU A 139 0.90 1.32 2.66
C LEU A 139 -0.30 2.15 3.13
N THR A 140 -1.21 2.43 2.20
CA THR A 140 -2.46 3.14 2.45
C THR A 140 -3.63 2.15 2.55
N GLY A 141 -4.54 2.42 3.47
CA GLY A 141 -5.76 1.62 3.64
C GLY A 141 -5.71 0.63 4.81
N PRO A 142 -6.80 -0.12 5.05
CA PRO A 142 -7.93 -0.30 4.13
C PRO A 142 -8.75 0.97 3.87
N TYR A 143 -9.12 1.21 2.62
CA TYR A 143 -10.13 2.20 2.23
C TYR A 143 -11.00 1.63 1.10
N VAL A 144 -12.20 2.18 0.93
CA VAL A 144 -13.03 1.85 -0.24
C VAL A 144 -12.50 2.65 -1.40
N ASP A 145 -11.95 1.95 -2.40
CA ASP A 145 -11.44 2.60 -3.59
C ASP A 145 -12.52 2.70 -4.67
N TYR A 146 -13.18 3.86 -4.69
CA TYR A 146 -14.16 4.22 -5.73
C TYR A 146 -13.53 4.49 -7.10
N LEU A 147 -12.20 4.55 -7.21
CA LEU A 147 -11.52 4.75 -8.49
C LEU A 147 -11.32 3.44 -9.26
N CYS A 148 -11.01 2.33 -8.57
CA CYS A 148 -10.60 1.10 -9.24
C CYS A 148 -11.28 -0.19 -8.78
N THR A 149 -12.05 -0.23 -7.67
CA THR A 149 -12.49 -1.52 -7.09
C THR A 149 -13.90 -1.58 -6.49
N ASP A 150 -14.51 -0.48 -6.04
CA ASP A 150 -15.73 -0.49 -5.19
C ASP A 150 -15.64 -1.45 -3.97
N ASP A 151 -14.41 -1.81 -3.57
CA ASP A 151 -14.11 -2.77 -2.49
C ASP A 151 -13.01 -2.22 -1.56
N TYR A 152 -12.83 -2.86 -0.42
CA TYR A 152 -11.75 -2.55 0.51
C TYR A 152 -10.41 -2.92 -0.11
N THR A 153 -9.61 -1.90 -0.36
CA THR A 153 -8.31 -2.00 -1.01
C THR A 153 -7.22 -1.46 -0.10
N VAL A 154 -6.05 -2.07 -0.23
CA VAL A 154 -4.79 -1.52 0.24
C VAL A 154 -3.96 -1.16 -0.97
N THR A 155 -3.41 0.05 -0.96
CA THR A 155 -2.56 0.57 -2.03
C THR A 155 -1.18 0.84 -1.46
N ILE A 156 -0.17 0.24 -2.08
CA ILE A 156 1.23 0.43 -1.71
C ILE A 156 1.92 1.18 -2.83
N THR A 157 2.53 2.29 -2.48
CA THR A 157 3.19 3.19 -3.43
C THR A 157 4.54 3.62 -2.92
N THR A 158 5.45 3.90 -3.85
CA THR A 158 6.76 4.51 -3.59
C THR A 158 6.99 5.62 -4.59
N GLY A 159 7.70 6.67 -4.17
CA GLY A 159 8.05 7.79 -5.05
C GLY A 159 9.07 7.37 -6.11
N VAL A 160 8.90 7.88 -7.34
CA VAL A 160 9.85 7.76 -8.44
C VAL A 160 10.51 9.13 -8.61
N MET A 161 11.83 9.19 -8.46
CA MET A 161 12.59 10.44 -8.45
C MET A 161 13.49 10.56 -9.68
N VAL A 162 13.55 11.77 -10.26
CA VAL A 162 14.43 12.11 -11.39
C VAL A 162 15.07 13.46 -11.07
N ASP A 163 16.40 13.52 -11.07
CA ASP A 163 17.17 14.73 -10.76
C ASP A 163 16.78 15.43 -9.44
N GLY A 164 16.32 14.65 -8.45
CA GLY A 164 15.88 15.14 -7.14
C GLY A 164 14.43 15.64 -7.08
N GLU A 165 13.73 15.64 -8.22
CA GLU A 165 12.31 15.98 -8.31
C GLU A 165 11.46 14.71 -8.46
N MET A 166 10.24 14.75 -7.94
CA MET A 166 9.34 13.60 -8.02
C MET A 166 8.68 13.54 -9.41
N ALA A 167 8.99 12.49 -10.16
CA ALA A 167 8.35 12.21 -11.44
C ALA A 167 6.94 11.61 -11.29
N GLY A 168 6.69 10.92 -10.17
CA GLY A 168 5.41 10.29 -9.87
C GLY A 168 5.50 9.26 -8.75
N VAL A 169 4.48 8.42 -8.61
CA VAL A 169 4.52 7.21 -7.77
C VAL A 169 4.38 5.97 -8.63
N VAL A 170 5.03 4.89 -8.22
CA VAL A 170 4.77 3.53 -8.73
C VAL A 170 4.22 2.69 -7.59
N GLY A 171 3.31 1.77 -7.90
CA GLY A 171 2.68 0.99 -6.86
C GLY A 171 1.74 -0.10 -7.33
N THR A 172 1.01 -0.63 -6.36
CA THR A 172 0.04 -1.72 -6.56
C THR A 172 -1.12 -1.63 -5.59
N ASP A 173 -2.26 -2.13 -6.03
CA ASP A 173 -3.46 -2.38 -5.24
C ASP A 173 -3.56 -3.87 -4.92
N ALA A 174 -4.06 -4.16 -3.72
CA ALA A 174 -4.46 -5.48 -3.29
C ALA A 174 -5.82 -5.44 -2.60
N TYR A 175 -6.66 -6.45 -2.88
CA TYR A 175 -7.89 -6.62 -2.11
C TYR A 175 -7.58 -7.00 -0.68
N VAL A 176 -8.22 -6.29 0.25
CA VAL A 176 -8.08 -6.56 1.68
C VAL A 176 -8.51 -7.99 2.01
N ALA A 177 -9.55 -8.51 1.35
CA ALA A 177 -9.98 -9.89 1.54
C ALA A 177 -8.88 -10.92 1.22
N ARG A 178 -8.05 -10.68 0.19
CA ARG A 178 -6.90 -11.56 -0.14
C ARG A 178 -5.77 -11.38 0.87
N LEU A 179 -5.50 -10.13 1.24
CA LEU A 179 -4.50 -9.83 2.25
C LEU A 179 -4.83 -10.49 3.60
N GLU A 180 -6.10 -10.50 4.00
CA GLU A 180 -6.58 -11.20 5.20
C GLU A 180 -6.41 -12.72 5.09
N GLN A 181 -6.56 -13.31 3.91
CA GLN A 181 -6.34 -14.76 3.71
C GLN A 181 -4.88 -15.16 4.00
N GLU A 182 -3.92 -14.28 3.69
CA GLU A 182 -2.49 -14.49 3.98
C GLU A 182 -2.13 -14.13 5.43
N LEU A 183 -2.67 -13.02 5.96
CA LEU A 183 -2.25 -12.48 7.25
C LEU A 183 -2.99 -13.10 8.45
N LEU A 184 -4.26 -13.49 8.33
CA LEU A 184 -5.00 -14.07 9.45
C LEU A 184 -4.43 -15.40 9.95
N PRO A 185 -3.96 -16.34 9.08
CA PRO A 185 -3.26 -17.54 9.54
C PRO A 185 -2.03 -17.20 10.40
N VAL A 186 -1.22 -16.23 9.96
CA VAL A 186 -0.03 -15.75 10.69
C VAL A 186 -0.42 -15.17 12.05
N LEU A 187 -1.44 -14.31 12.09
CA LEU A 187 -1.94 -13.72 13.34
C LEU A 187 -2.44 -14.77 14.33
N ARG A 188 -3.12 -15.83 13.86
CA ARG A 188 -3.66 -16.90 14.70
C ARG A 188 -2.57 -17.74 15.39
N GLU A 189 -1.37 -17.82 14.83
CA GLU A 189 -0.25 -18.52 15.45
C GLU A 189 0.23 -17.86 16.75
N SER A 190 -0.14 -16.60 16.99
CA SER A 190 0.15 -15.91 18.25
C SER A 190 -0.48 -16.58 19.47
N GLY A 191 -1.56 -17.34 19.29
CA GLY A 191 -2.35 -17.92 20.39
C GLY A 191 -3.09 -16.88 21.25
N HIS A 192 -3.05 -15.59 20.88
CA HIS A 192 -3.63 -14.49 21.63
C HIS A 192 -4.41 -13.54 20.70
N PRO A 193 -5.41 -12.80 21.22
CA PRO A 193 -6.06 -11.76 20.42
C PRO A 193 -5.05 -10.69 19.98
N CYS A 194 -4.89 -10.54 18.67
CA CYS A 194 -4.02 -9.55 18.06
C CYS A 194 -4.72 -8.84 16.89
N THR A 195 -4.33 -7.60 16.67
CA THR A 195 -4.90 -6.72 15.64
C THR A 195 -3.77 -6.04 14.90
N LEU A 196 -3.71 -6.24 13.59
CA LEU A 196 -2.76 -5.57 12.71
C LEU A 196 -3.37 -4.25 12.25
N VAL A 197 -2.62 -3.17 12.42
CA VAL A 197 -3.02 -1.83 12.00
C VAL A 197 -1.99 -1.21 11.07
N ASN A 198 -2.42 -0.28 10.22
CA ASN A 198 -1.52 0.59 9.47
C ASN A 198 -1.02 1.76 10.35
N ALA A 199 -0.14 2.59 9.80
CA ALA A 199 0.43 3.76 10.48
C ALA A 199 -0.60 4.81 10.92
N SER A 200 -1.80 4.80 10.34
CA SER A 200 -2.93 5.66 10.73
C SER A 200 -3.84 5.01 11.80
N GLY A 201 -3.50 3.81 12.28
CA GLY A 201 -4.29 3.04 13.25
C GLY A 201 -5.53 2.37 12.66
N ARG A 202 -5.65 2.27 11.33
CA ARG A 202 -6.74 1.52 10.68
C ARG A 202 -6.44 0.03 10.74
N ILE A 203 -7.44 -0.75 11.08
CA ILE A 203 -7.36 -2.20 11.19
C ILE A 203 -7.24 -2.79 9.78
N VAL A 204 -6.14 -3.51 9.54
CA VAL A 204 -5.90 -4.26 8.29
C VAL A 204 -6.43 -5.69 8.41
N ALA A 205 -6.19 -6.33 9.56
CA ALA A 205 -6.67 -7.67 9.87
C ALA A 205 -6.72 -7.85 11.40
N SER A 206 -7.64 -8.68 11.91
CA SER A 206 -7.78 -8.91 13.35
C SER A 206 -8.26 -10.32 13.67
N THR A 207 -7.72 -10.91 14.75
CA THR A 207 -8.29 -12.14 15.35
C THR A 207 -9.40 -11.83 16.35
N ASP A 208 -9.55 -10.58 16.78
CA ASP A 208 -10.63 -10.14 17.67
C ASP A 208 -11.85 -9.74 16.84
N SER A 209 -12.97 -10.43 17.05
CA SER A 209 -14.23 -10.21 16.31
C SER A 209 -14.88 -8.86 16.58
N ARG A 210 -14.43 -8.12 17.60
CA ARG A 210 -14.88 -6.75 17.89
C ARG A 210 -14.17 -5.70 17.03
N HIS A 211 -13.06 -6.06 16.41
CA HIS A 211 -12.22 -5.16 15.61
C HIS A 211 -12.44 -5.45 14.11
N ALA A 212 -13.39 -4.72 13.53
CA ALA A 212 -13.70 -4.84 12.11
C ALA A 212 -12.60 -4.23 11.23
N THR A 213 -12.28 -4.94 10.14
CA THR A 213 -11.34 -4.48 9.12
C THR A 213 -11.79 -3.14 8.50
N GLY A 214 -10.84 -2.23 8.30
CA GLY A 214 -11.07 -0.85 7.85
C GLY A 214 -11.48 0.14 8.95
N ALA A 215 -11.92 -0.33 10.12
CA ALA A 215 -12.22 0.55 11.25
C ALA A 215 -10.93 1.12 11.87
N LEU A 216 -11.04 2.28 12.51
CA LEU A 216 -9.95 2.85 13.31
C LEU A 216 -9.91 2.17 14.68
N LEU A 217 -8.77 1.61 15.04
CA LEU A 217 -8.53 1.08 16.38
C LEU A 217 -8.41 2.24 17.37
N ARG A 218 -9.36 2.34 18.31
CA ARG A 218 -9.41 3.42 19.30
C ARG A 218 -8.81 2.94 20.62
N LEU A 219 -7.51 3.15 20.79
CA LEU A 219 -6.80 2.91 22.04
C LEU A 219 -6.03 4.17 22.44
N ASP A 220 -6.09 4.52 23.73
CA ASP A 220 -5.37 5.68 24.26
C ASP A 220 -3.86 5.52 24.00
N GLY A 221 -3.22 6.59 23.53
CA GLY A 221 -1.78 6.61 23.23
C GLY A 221 -1.36 5.90 21.93
N LEU A 222 -2.25 5.18 21.23
CA LEU A 222 -1.88 4.43 20.02
C LEU A 222 -1.36 5.35 18.90
N ALA A 223 -2.05 6.46 18.64
CA ALA A 223 -1.62 7.41 17.60
C ALA A 223 -0.19 7.95 17.86
N SER A 224 0.16 8.20 19.12
CA SER A 224 1.49 8.67 19.49
C SER A 224 2.57 7.60 19.28
N VAL A 225 2.25 6.33 19.53
CA VAL A 225 3.17 5.20 19.29
C VAL A 225 3.34 4.94 17.78
N LEU A 226 2.30 5.15 16.97
CA LEU A 226 2.36 4.96 15.52
C LEU A 226 2.94 6.16 14.76
N ALA A 227 3.03 7.34 15.37
CA ALA A 227 3.51 8.56 14.70
C ALA A 227 4.87 8.39 13.96
N PRO A 228 5.88 7.70 14.53
CA PRO A 228 7.14 7.44 13.81
C PRO A 228 6.95 6.65 12.50
N LEU A 229 6.01 5.69 12.47
CA LEU A 229 5.68 4.93 11.25
C LEU A 229 4.99 5.81 10.21
N HIS A 230 4.10 6.70 10.64
CA HIS A 230 3.34 7.59 9.74
C HIS A 230 4.21 8.68 9.12
N GLU A 231 5.20 9.17 9.88
CA GLU A 231 6.11 10.23 9.43
C GLU A 231 7.36 9.69 8.76
N HIS A 232 7.57 8.37 8.77
CA HIS A 232 8.82 7.73 8.36
C HIS A 232 10.06 8.34 9.06
N GLN A 233 9.90 8.71 10.33
CA GLN A 233 10.93 9.34 11.14
C GLN A 233 11.51 8.36 12.16
N GLY A 234 12.81 8.06 12.02
CA GLY A 234 13.52 7.16 12.92
C GLY A 234 13.08 5.69 12.80
N GLN A 235 13.65 4.84 13.64
CA GLN A 235 13.21 3.44 13.75
C GLN A 235 11.99 3.38 14.67
N ALA A 236 10.85 2.94 14.15
CA ALA A 236 9.71 2.62 14.98
C ALA A 236 10.12 1.52 15.97
N SER A 237 9.90 1.76 17.25
CA SER A 237 10.20 0.81 18.32
C SER A 237 8.92 0.25 18.91
N ALA A 238 9.01 -0.96 19.47
CA ALA A 238 7.90 -1.50 20.23
C ALA A 238 7.54 -0.59 21.42
N GLY A 239 6.24 -0.51 21.73
CA GLY A 239 5.70 0.38 22.75
C GLY A 239 4.60 -0.28 23.56
N VAL A 240 4.36 0.21 24.77
CA VAL A 240 3.26 -0.23 25.63
C VAL A 240 2.27 0.92 25.78
N LEU A 241 1.00 0.66 25.49
CA LEU A 241 -0.07 1.63 25.66
C LEU A 241 -0.46 1.76 27.15
N PRO A 242 -1.10 2.88 27.57
CA PRO A 242 -1.60 3.04 28.94
C PRO A 242 -2.55 1.92 29.39
N GLY A 243 -3.30 1.34 28.46
CA GLY A 243 -4.17 0.18 28.71
C GLY A 243 -3.45 -1.15 28.84
N GLY A 244 -2.11 -1.17 28.74
CA GLY A 244 -1.26 -2.34 28.87
C GLY A 244 -1.01 -3.09 27.55
N GLN A 245 -1.71 -2.75 26.47
CA GLN A 245 -1.51 -3.37 25.16
C GLN A 245 -0.08 -3.13 24.66
N PHE A 246 0.47 -4.10 23.96
CA PHE A 246 1.80 -4.00 23.34
C PHE A 246 1.66 -3.74 21.86
N VAL A 247 2.45 -2.80 21.33
CA VAL A 247 2.48 -2.42 19.92
C VAL A 247 3.86 -2.74 19.37
N VAL A 248 3.92 -3.55 18.31
CA VAL A 248 5.18 -3.97 17.68
C VAL A 248 5.15 -3.60 16.20
N PRO A 249 6.07 -2.74 15.72
CA PRO A 249 6.24 -2.49 14.29
C PRO A 249 6.59 -3.76 13.51
N CYS A 250 6.01 -3.94 12.34
CA CYS A 250 6.29 -5.09 11.47
C CYS A 250 7.42 -4.76 10.50
N GLY A 251 8.68 -4.93 10.92
CA GLY A 251 9.85 -4.67 10.08
C GLY A 251 9.89 -3.23 9.55
N ASP A 252 10.32 -3.05 8.30
CA ASP A 252 10.35 -1.75 7.61
C ASP A 252 9.03 -1.42 6.89
N THR A 253 7.94 -2.05 7.31
CA THR A 253 6.59 -1.74 6.81
C THR A 253 5.98 -0.58 7.58
N THR A 254 4.90 0.01 7.04
CA THR A 254 4.07 0.99 7.76
C THR A 254 2.96 0.30 8.57
N LEU A 255 3.17 -0.95 8.97
CA LEU A 255 2.23 -1.75 9.77
C LEU A 255 2.75 -1.95 11.20
N ALA A 256 1.82 -2.09 12.13
CA ALA A 256 2.10 -2.45 13.51
C ALA A 256 1.10 -3.46 14.05
N LEU A 257 1.60 -4.38 14.85
CA LEU A 257 0.82 -5.42 15.51
C LEU A 257 0.48 -4.98 16.94
N VAL A 258 -0.80 -4.98 17.29
CA VAL A 258 -1.30 -4.65 18.63
C VAL A 258 -1.77 -5.93 19.32
N PHE A 259 -1.14 -6.26 20.45
CA PHE A 259 -1.53 -7.37 21.31
C PHE A 259 -2.42 -6.89 22.45
N ALA A 260 -3.55 -7.57 22.64
CA ALA A 260 -4.35 -7.39 23.84
C ALA A 260 -3.61 -7.96 25.07
N THR A 261 -3.75 -7.28 26.20
CA THR A 261 -3.45 -7.91 27.50
C THR A 261 -4.51 -8.93 27.81
N THR A 262 -4.09 -10.16 28.15
CA THR A 262 -4.92 -11.14 28.85
C THR A 262 -5.40 -10.60 30.18
#